data_AF-A0A4Q7QH81-F1
#
_entry.id   AF-A0A4Q7QH81-F1
#
_cell.length_a   1.000
_cell.length_b   1.000
_cell.length_c   1.000
_cell.angle_alpha   90.00
_cell.angle_beta   90.00
_cell.angle_gamma   90.00
#
_symmetry.space_group_name_H-M   'P 1'
#
loop_
_entity.id
_entity.type
_entity.pdbx_description
1 polymer ?
#
loop_
_entity_poly.entity_id
_entity_poly.type
_entity_poly.pdbx_seq_one_letter_code
_entity_poly.pdbx_strand_id
1 'polypeptide(L)'
;MCVYLILIFTVVSVTVLAGLWFDRRDARNTTTEALSTASDATDTAYAALIEARDYTIAQQVQLESESRSNSSTPASIDAARTALEDAGNAQGAAQGKYDAARTEVANATTAKARAASALHEVYTYAFIALGLLIGIVVTAVTAYRWFEDSRRLSFESRLALEAVRDADREAARGTDPLALKTMWANNRQRLEAYHTLVTAYAASTRATTRIALAVGLIFVILAGLAAAIAPTVASSVTTGAVGVIGAGLTAYIATAVLRNSESSSREVLAFFSHPLELERVLSAERIADQLGEAEQATARLLIIKALVAQTSGGQAPTAEPRTPAGS
;
A
#
# COMPACT_ATOMS: atom_id res chain seq x y z
N MET A 1 -9.71 20.53 -2.44
CA MET A 1 -9.93 19.20 -3.06
C MET A 1 -9.38 18.01 -2.28
N CYS A 2 -8.17 18.04 -1.68
CA CYS A 2 -7.66 16.89 -0.89
C CYS A 2 -8.58 16.46 0.27
N VAL A 3 -9.26 17.41 0.92
CA VAL A 3 -10.21 17.14 2.00
C VAL A 3 -11.41 16.31 1.52
N TYR A 4 -11.87 16.53 0.28
CA TYR A 4 -13.03 15.85 -0.27
C TYR A 4 -12.75 14.37 -0.60
N LEU A 5 -11.54 14.08 -1.09
CA LEU A 5 -11.11 12.70 -1.35
C LEU A 5 -10.95 11.90 -0.07
N ILE A 6 -10.42 12.51 1.00
CA ILE A 6 -10.32 11.88 2.32
C ILE A 6 -11.72 11.61 2.89
N LEU A 7 -12.68 12.52 2.69
CA LEU A 7 -14.03 12.40 3.23
C LEU A 7 -14.87 11.34 2.49
N ILE A 8 -14.73 11.24 1.16
CA ILE A 8 -15.35 10.15 0.40
C ILE A 8 -14.76 8.79 0.82
N PHE A 9 -13.45 8.75 1.07
CA PHE A 9 -12.75 7.54 1.48
C PHE A 9 -13.18 7.02 2.86
N THR A 10 -13.36 7.92 3.84
CA THR A 10 -13.84 7.55 5.17
C THR A 10 -15.29 7.09 5.11
N VAL A 11 -16.15 7.74 4.33
CA VAL A 11 -17.56 7.37 4.20
C VAL A 11 -17.71 5.99 3.54
N VAL A 12 -17.00 5.71 2.45
CA VAL A 12 -17.06 4.39 1.79
C VAL A 12 -16.54 3.29 2.72
N SER A 13 -15.42 3.52 3.40
CA SER A 13 -14.86 2.53 4.35
C SER A 13 -15.82 2.26 5.52
N VAL A 14 -16.44 3.31 6.08
CA VAL A 14 -17.42 3.18 7.17
C VAL A 14 -18.67 2.45 6.71
N THR A 15 -19.15 2.71 5.49
CA THR A 15 -20.37 2.07 4.96
C THR A 15 -20.15 0.58 4.69
N VAL A 16 -18.99 0.22 4.15
CA VAL A 16 -18.62 -1.20 3.93
C VAL A 16 -18.43 -1.93 5.26
N LEU A 17 -17.72 -1.30 6.23
CA LEU A 17 -17.57 -1.86 7.58
C LEU A 17 -18.92 -2.01 8.29
N ALA A 18 -19.85 -1.08 8.11
CA ALA A 18 -21.20 -1.15 8.69
C ALA A 18 -22.03 -2.29 8.08
N GLY A 19 -22.00 -2.45 6.75
CA GLY A 19 -22.70 -3.56 6.08
C GLY A 19 -22.20 -4.93 6.54
N LEU A 20 -20.89 -5.08 6.64
CA LEU A 20 -20.25 -6.30 7.16
C LEU A 20 -20.56 -6.57 8.64
N TRP A 21 -20.71 -5.51 9.43
CA TRP A 21 -21.08 -5.64 10.84
C TRP A 21 -22.54 -6.09 11.03
N PHE A 22 -23.46 -5.62 10.18
CA PHE A 22 -24.86 -6.04 10.21
C PHE A 22 -25.04 -7.50 9.80
N ASP A 23 -24.38 -7.95 8.73
CA ASP A 23 -24.45 -9.34 8.27
C ASP A 23 -23.90 -10.32 9.33
N ARG A 24 -22.82 -9.91 10.03
CA ARG A 24 -22.26 -10.67 11.16
C ARG A 24 -23.23 -10.79 12.34
N ARG A 25 -24.10 -9.80 12.53
CA ARG A 25 -25.07 -9.80 13.64
C ARG A 25 -26.19 -10.79 13.39
N ASP A 26 -26.71 -10.86 12.17
CA ASP A 26 -27.76 -11.81 11.79
C ASP A 26 -27.29 -13.26 11.80
N ALA A 27 -26.10 -13.54 11.28
CA ALA A 27 -25.51 -14.88 11.33
C ALA A 27 -25.21 -15.35 12.76
N ARG A 28 -24.91 -14.43 13.68
CA ARG A 28 -24.73 -14.75 15.10
C ARG A 28 -26.06 -15.08 15.77
N ASN A 29 -27.10 -14.27 15.54
CA ASN A 29 -28.40 -14.45 16.19
C ASN A 29 -29.04 -15.79 15.81
N THR A 30 -29.05 -16.13 14.52
CA THR A 30 -29.58 -17.40 14.01
C THR A 30 -28.86 -18.62 14.56
N THR A 31 -27.53 -18.58 14.65
CA THR A 31 -26.75 -19.69 15.21
C THR A 31 -26.86 -19.80 16.73
N THR A 32 -27.13 -18.70 17.45
CA THR A 32 -27.38 -18.75 18.90
C THR A 32 -28.76 -19.34 19.22
N GLU A 33 -29.80 -19.02 18.44
CA GLU A 33 -31.14 -19.58 18.62
C GLU A 33 -31.17 -21.09 18.33
N ALA A 34 -30.48 -21.54 17.27
CA ALA A 34 -30.36 -22.96 16.98
C ALA A 34 -29.61 -23.72 18.09
N LEU A 35 -28.57 -23.10 18.66
CA LEU A 35 -27.78 -23.71 19.73
C LEU A 35 -28.53 -23.75 21.07
N SER A 36 -29.32 -22.71 21.39
CA SER A 36 -30.15 -22.71 22.59
C SER A 36 -31.25 -23.77 22.50
N THR A 37 -31.93 -23.86 21.35
CA THR A 37 -32.99 -24.85 21.12
C THR A 37 -32.44 -26.28 21.22
N ALA A 38 -31.26 -26.54 20.65
CA ALA A 38 -30.61 -27.84 20.74
C ALA A 38 -30.11 -28.15 22.17
N SER A 39 -29.64 -27.13 22.92
CA SER A 39 -29.28 -27.28 24.33
C SER A 39 -30.50 -27.65 25.18
N ASP A 40 -31.61 -26.93 25.03
CA ASP A 40 -32.85 -27.18 25.78
C ASP A 40 -33.41 -28.59 25.51
N ALA A 41 -33.32 -29.05 24.26
CA ALA A 41 -33.69 -30.42 23.89
C ALA A 41 -32.78 -31.47 24.56
N THR A 42 -31.49 -31.18 24.68
CA THR A 42 -30.52 -32.07 25.34
C THR A 42 -30.77 -32.13 26.85
N ASP A 43 -31.04 -30.99 27.48
CA ASP A 43 -31.37 -30.91 28.92
C ASP A 43 -32.66 -31.65 29.24
N THR A 44 -33.68 -31.52 28.37
CA THR A 44 -34.95 -32.25 28.49
C THR A 44 -34.76 -33.76 28.34
N ALA A 45 -33.96 -34.19 27.35
CA ALA A 45 -33.65 -35.61 27.14
C ALA A 45 -32.82 -36.20 28.30
N TYR A 46 -31.90 -35.41 28.86
CA TYR A 46 -31.09 -35.81 30.02
C TYR A 46 -31.95 -35.97 31.28
N ALA A 47 -32.89 -35.04 31.52
CA ALA A 47 -33.84 -35.16 32.63
C ALA A 47 -34.70 -36.42 32.52
N ALA A 48 -35.23 -36.72 31.34
CA ALA A 48 -36.00 -37.94 31.08
C ALA A 48 -35.18 -39.23 31.27
N LEU A 49 -33.89 -39.19 30.92
CA LEU A 49 -32.98 -40.32 31.14
C LEU A 49 -32.72 -40.56 32.63
N ILE A 50 -32.56 -39.50 33.43
CA ILE A 50 -32.42 -39.62 34.89
C ILE A 50 -33.69 -40.23 35.49
N GLU A 51 -34.87 -39.72 35.13
CA GLU A 51 -36.15 -40.23 35.63
C GLU A 51 -36.36 -41.71 35.27
N ALA A 52 -36.07 -42.10 34.03
CA ALA A 52 -36.16 -43.49 33.60
C ALA A 52 -35.17 -44.40 34.35
N ARG A 53 -33.93 -43.94 34.57
CA ARG A 53 -32.92 -44.68 35.33
C ARG A 53 -33.35 -44.87 36.79
N ASP A 54 -33.86 -43.82 37.42
CA ASP A 54 -34.26 -43.86 38.82
C ASP A 54 -35.50 -44.78 39.00
N TYR A 55 -36.41 -44.82 38.02
CA TYR A 55 -37.52 -45.79 37.97
C TYR A 55 -37.02 -47.24 37.84
N THR A 56 -36.05 -47.52 36.95
CA THR A 56 -35.45 -48.86 36.82
C THR A 56 -34.80 -49.32 38.12
N ILE A 57 -34.06 -48.43 38.80
CA ILE A 57 -33.45 -48.72 40.11
C ILE A 57 -34.53 -49.07 41.15
N ALA A 58 -35.64 -48.32 41.19
CA ALA A 58 -36.74 -48.59 42.10
C ALA A 58 -37.39 -49.96 41.85
N GLN A 59 -37.61 -50.33 40.59
CA GLN A 59 -38.14 -51.66 40.21
C GLN A 59 -37.19 -52.80 40.59
N GLN A 60 -35.87 -52.60 40.42
CA GLN A 60 -34.88 -53.59 40.83
C GLN A 60 -34.88 -53.81 42.36
N VAL A 61 -34.97 -52.73 43.14
CA VAL A 61 -35.06 -52.82 44.61
C VAL A 61 -36.35 -53.53 45.04
N GLN A 62 -37.48 -53.25 44.37
CA GLN A 62 -38.75 -53.93 44.65
C GLN A 62 -38.65 -55.44 44.36
N LEU A 63 -38.12 -55.82 43.19
CA LEU A 63 -37.90 -57.23 42.83
C LEU A 63 -37.01 -57.95 43.85
N GLU A 64 -35.91 -57.32 44.28
CA GLU A 64 -35.04 -57.87 45.32
C GLU A 64 -35.75 -58.03 46.67
N SER A 65 -36.62 -57.08 47.03
CA SER A 65 -37.41 -57.14 48.27
C SER A 65 -38.45 -58.25 48.25
N GLU A 66 -39.15 -58.43 47.12
CA GLU A 66 -40.13 -59.49 46.93
C GLU A 66 -39.46 -60.86 46.92
N SER A 67 -38.32 -61.00 46.24
CA SER A 67 -37.55 -62.25 46.20
C SER A 67 -37.00 -62.66 47.57
N ARG A 68 -36.80 -61.72 48.50
CA ARG A 68 -36.35 -62.01 49.88
C ARG A 68 -37.52 -62.31 50.83
N SER A 69 -38.75 -62.01 50.44
CA SER A 69 -39.93 -62.23 51.28
C SER A 69 -40.40 -63.69 51.17
N ASN A 70 -40.41 -64.42 52.29
CA ASN A 70 -40.88 -65.82 52.34
C ASN A 70 -42.37 -66.02 51.98
N SER A 71 -43.14 -64.93 51.77
CA SER A 71 -44.56 -64.95 51.42
C SER A 71 -44.84 -64.58 49.96
N SER A 72 -43.82 -64.37 49.12
CA SER A 72 -44.02 -63.99 47.72
C SER A 72 -44.55 -65.17 46.90
N THR A 73 -45.63 -64.94 46.14
CA THR A 73 -46.14 -65.92 45.17
C THR A 73 -45.33 -65.86 43.87
N PRO A 74 -45.14 -66.96 43.14
CA PRO A 74 -44.47 -66.96 41.83
C PRO A 74 -45.02 -65.89 40.87
N ALA A 75 -46.33 -65.65 40.90
CA ALA A 75 -46.99 -64.63 40.08
C ALA A 75 -46.55 -63.18 40.38
N SER A 76 -46.19 -62.85 41.62
CA SER A 76 -45.72 -61.50 41.97
C SER A 76 -44.28 -61.27 41.48
N ILE A 77 -43.43 -62.30 41.59
CA ILE A 77 -42.06 -62.28 41.06
C ILE A 77 -42.06 -62.13 39.54
N ASP A 78 -42.96 -62.84 38.83
CA ASP A 78 -43.09 -62.72 37.38
C ASP A 78 -43.57 -61.32 36.96
N ALA A 79 -44.56 -60.75 37.67
CA ALA A 79 -45.02 -59.38 37.42
C ALA A 79 -43.92 -58.33 37.66
N ALA A 80 -43.13 -58.48 38.74
CA ALA A 80 -41.99 -57.61 39.03
C ALA A 80 -40.87 -57.74 37.98
N ARG A 81 -40.65 -58.95 37.43
CA ARG A 81 -39.71 -59.15 36.32
C ARG A 81 -40.17 -58.43 35.05
N THR A 82 -41.46 -58.54 34.70
CA THR A 82 -42.01 -57.83 33.53
C THR A 82 -41.90 -56.31 33.71
N ALA A 83 -42.20 -55.79 34.90
CA ALA A 83 -42.06 -54.35 35.17
C ALA A 83 -40.60 -53.85 35.07
N LEU A 84 -39.62 -54.67 35.48
CA LEU A 84 -38.20 -54.36 35.30
C LEU A 84 -37.78 -54.38 33.83
N GLU A 85 -38.29 -55.32 33.04
CA GLU A 85 -38.05 -55.37 31.59
C GLU A 85 -38.63 -54.14 30.88
N ASP A 86 -39.85 -53.74 31.21
CA ASP A 86 -40.49 -52.53 30.70
C ASP A 86 -39.71 -51.26 31.10
N ALA A 87 -39.21 -51.20 32.34
CA ALA A 87 -38.35 -50.10 32.81
C ALA A 87 -37.03 -50.04 32.03
N GLY A 88 -36.38 -51.18 31.80
CA GLY A 88 -35.18 -51.28 30.98
C GLY A 88 -35.41 -50.82 29.54
N ASN A 89 -36.53 -51.20 28.93
CA ASN A 89 -36.95 -50.75 27.60
C ASN A 89 -37.17 -49.22 27.57
N ALA A 90 -37.82 -48.65 28.58
CA ALA A 90 -38.04 -47.21 28.71
C ALA A 90 -36.71 -46.44 28.87
N GLN A 91 -35.77 -46.95 29.67
CA GLN A 91 -34.44 -46.38 29.82
C GLN A 91 -33.66 -46.43 28.49
N GLY A 92 -33.72 -47.54 27.76
CA GLY A 92 -33.10 -47.66 26.43
C GLY A 92 -33.67 -46.65 25.43
N ALA A 93 -34.98 -46.45 25.44
CA ALA A 93 -35.63 -45.42 24.60
C ALA A 93 -35.22 -44.00 24.99
N ALA A 94 -35.10 -43.70 26.30
CA ALA A 94 -34.63 -42.40 26.78
C ALA A 94 -33.15 -42.16 26.40
N GLN A 95 -32.30 -43.18 26.51
CA GLN A 95 -30.90 -43.10 26.11
C GLN A 95 -30.77 -42.84 24.60
N GLY A 96 -31.57 -43.52 23.77
CA GLY A 96 -31.61 -43.26 22.32
C GLY A 96 -31.99 -41.81 21.97
N LYS A 97 -32.94 -41.21 22.71
CA LYS A 97 -33.29 -39.79 22.54
C LYS A 97 -32.16 -38.85 22.95
N TYR A 98 -31.47 -39.15 24.04
CA TYR A 98 -30.32 -38.37 24.49
C TYR A 98 -29.17 -38.44 23.48
N ASP A 99 -28.84 -39.62 22.97
CA ASP A 99 -27.78 -39.79 21.97
C ASP A 99 -28.14 -39.06 20.66
N ALA A 100 -29.42 -39.12 20.23
CA ALA A 100 -29.90 -38.36 19.08
C ALA A 100 -29.73 -36.84 19.28
N ALA A 101 -30.21 -36.29 20.41
CA ALA A 101 -30.06 -34.86 20.74
C ALA A 101 -28.59 -34.44 20.78
N ARG A 102 -27.72 -35.27 21.37
CA ARG A 102 -26.28 -35.01 21.42
C ARG A 102 -25.64 -34.98 20.04
N THR A 103 -26.01 -35.88 19.13
CA THR A 103 -25.51 -35.86 17.75
C THR A 103 -25.99 -34.63 16.98
N GLU A 104 -27.21 -34.15 17.25
CA GLU A 104 -27.75 -32.93 16.65
C GLU A 104 -26.94 -31.70 17.11
N VAL A 105 -26.63 -31.58 18.40
CA VAL A 105 -25.74 -30.52 18.93
C VAL A 105 -24.33 -30.60 18.30
N ALA A 106 -23.76 -31.80 18.14
CA ALA A 106 -22.47 -31.99 17.51
C ALA A 106 -22.47 -31.58 16.02
N ASN A 107 -23.55 -31.88 15.29
CA ASN A 107 -23.73 -31.46 13.91
C ASN A 107 -23.94 -29.94 13.80
N ALA A 108 -24.70 -29.33 14.70
CA ALA A 108 -24.92 -27.89 14.74
C ALA A 108 -23.62 -27.11 15.05
N THR A 109 -22.81 -27.60 15.99
CA THR A 109 -21.52 -26.98 16.34
C THR A 109 -20.50 -27.07 15.20
N THR A 110 -20.41 -28.21 14.52
CA THR A 110 -19.53 -28.36 13.33
C THR A 110 -20.02 -27.51 12.15
N ALA A 111 -21.33 -27.40 11.94
CA ALA A 111 -21.90 -26.48 10.95
C ALA A 111 -21.53 -25.01 11.24
N LYS A 112 -21.63 -24.59 12.51
CA LYS A 112 -21.21 -23.25 12.95
C LYS A 112 -19.72 -23.00 12.71
N ALA A 113 -18.87 -23.98 12.99
CA ALA A 113 -17.43 -23.87 12.74
C ALA A 113 -17.12 -23.69 11.25
N ARG A 114 -17.79 -24.46 10.37
CA ARG A 114 -17.66 -24.33 8.90
C ARG A 114 -18.17 -23.00 8.37
N ALA A 115 -19.29 -22.50 8.89
CA ALA A 115 -19.81 -21.19 8.52
C ALA A 115 -18.86 -20.06 8.95
N ALA A 116 -18.28 -20.15 10.14
CA ALA A 116 -17.30 -19.18 10.64
C ALA A 116 -16.01 -19.17 9.80
N SER A 117 -15.51 -20.34 9.38
CA SER A 117 -14.31 -20.42 8.52
C SER A 117 -14.57 -19.87 7.12
N ALA A 118 -15.72 -20.19 6.52
CA ALA A 118 -16.09 -19.70 5.18
C ALA A 118 -16.19 -18.16 5.16
N LEU A 119 -16.78 -17.55 6.20
CA LEU A 119 -16.81 -16.10 6.32
C LEU A 119 -15.39 -15.52 6.39
N HIS A 120 -14.49 -16.10 7.20
CA HIS A 120 -13.13 -15.60 7.35
C HIS A 120 -12.36 -15.54 6.01
N GLU A 121 -12.53 -16.54 5.16
CA GLU A 121 -11.94 -16.54 3.81
C GLU A 121 -12.46 -15.39 2.95
N VAL A 122 -13.79 -15.23 2.87
CA VAL A 122 -14.42 -14.15 2.10
C VAL A 122 -13.97 -12.76 2.58
N TYR A 123 -13.92 -12.56 3.90
CA TYR A 123 -13.45 -11.30 4.50
C TYR A 123 -12.00 -10.98 4.15
N THR A 124 -11.14 -11.99 4.18
CA THR A 124 -9.71 -11.82 3.87
C THR A 124 -9.55 -11.37 2.41
N TYR A 125 -10.23 -12.03 1.48
CA TYR A 125 -10.18 -11.63 0.06
C TYR A 125 -10.79 -10.26 -0.20
N ALA A 126 -11.93 -9.94 0.42
CA ALA A 126 -12.56 -8.63 0.31
C ALA A 126 -11.65 -7.49 0.81
N PHE A 127 -10.94 -7.72 1.93
CA PHE A 127 -9.99 -6.74 2.48
C PHE A 127 -8.79 -6.51 1.56
N ILE A 128 -8.21 -7.59 0.99
CA ILE A 128 -7.13 -7.48 0.00
C ILE A 128 -7.62 -6.71 -1.23
N ALA A 129 -8.77 -7.08 -1.79
CA ALA A 129 -9.33 -6.45 -2.98
C ALA A 129 -9.59 -4.96 -2.75
N LEU A 130 -10.14 -4.59 -1.59
CA LEU A 130 -10.34 -3.20 -1.19
C LEU A 130 -9.02 -2.44 -1.08
N GLY A 131 -8.01 -3.02 -0.41
CA GLY A 131 -6.68 -2.43 -0.30
C GLY A 131 -6.01 -2.19 -1.66
N LEU A 132 -6.16 -3.14 -2.59
CA LEU A 132 -5.63 -3.05 -3.95
C LEU A 132 -6.36 -1.96 -4.76
N LEU A 133 -7.70 -1.91 -4.68
CA LEU A 133 -8.52 -0.87 -5.29
C LEU A 133 -8.10 0.53 -4.80
N ILE A 134 -7.95 0.69 -3.49
CA ILE A 134 -7.49 1.92 -2.85
C ILE A 134 -6.11 2.33 -3.39
N GLY A 135 -5.16 1.39 -3.44
CA GLY A 135 -3.81 1.63 -3.96
C GLY A 135 -3.83 2.09 -5.42
N ILE A 136 -4.67 1.47 -6.26
CA ILE A 136 -4.85 1.86 -7.66
C ILE A 136 -5.43 3.27 -7.76
N VAL A 137 -6.48 3.59 -7.00
CA VAL A 137 -7.12 4.92 -7.03
C VAL A 137 -6.15 6.01 -6.60
N VAL A 138 -5.40 5.81 -5.51
CA VAL A 138 -4.39 6.77 -5.03
C VAL A 138 -3.28 6.97 -6.08
N THR A 139 -2.82 5.88 -6.69
CA THR A 139 -1.79 5.95 -7.75
C THR A 139 -2.32 6.65 -9.00
N ALA A 140 -3.56 6.35 -9.42
CA ALA A 140 -4.19 6.99 -10.56
C ALA A 140 -4.43 8.49 -10.33
N VAL A 141 -4.88 8.89 -9.14
CA VAL A 141 -5.08 10.31 -8.79
C VAL A 141 -3.76 11.06 -8.74
N THR A 142 -2.72 10.49 -8.15
CA THR A 142 -1.39 11.13 -8.10
C THR A 142 -0.78 11.24 -9.49
N ALA A 143 -0.90 10.21 -10.33
CA ALA A 143 -0.48 10.23 -11.73
C ALA A 143 -1.27 11.25 -12.56
N TYR A 144 -2.60 11.33 -12.38
CA TYR A 144 -3.45 12.30 -13.07
C TYR A 144 -3.05 13.74 -12.74
N ARG A 145 -2.86 14.04 -11.46
CA ARG A 145 -2.44 15.39 -11.03
C ARG A 145 -1.05 15.75 -11.53
N TRP A 146 -0.13 14.79 -11.47
CA TRP A 146 1.21 14.97 -12.06
C TRP A 146 1.13 15.26 -13.55
N PHE A 147 0.27 14.54 -14.29
CA PHE A 147 0.10 14.74 -15.72
C PHE A 147 -0.54 16.10 -16.05
N GLU A 148 -1.48 16.56 -15.23
CA GLU A 148 -2.09 17.89 -15.37
C GLU A 148 -1.07 19.03 -15.10
N ASP A 149 -0.27 18.90 -14.04
CA ASP A 149 0.80 19.85 -13.73
C ASP A 149 1.89 19.83 -14.81
N SER A 150 2.30 18.65 -15.30
CA SER A 150 3.25 18.53 -16.41
C SER A 150 2.72 19.16 -17.69
N ARG A 151 1.42 19.05 -17.97
CA ARG A 151 0.81 19.75 -19.12
C ARG A 151 0.95 21.25 -18.98
N ARG A 152 0.60 21.83 -17.82
CA ARG A 152 0.74 23.29 -17.57
C ARG A 152 2.18 23.77 -17.75
N LEU A 153 3.13 23.07 -17.14
CA LEU A 153 4.56 23.39 -17.23
C LEU A 153 5.09 23.30 -18.66
N SER A 154 4.60 22.34 -19.46
CA SER A 154 5.02 22.22 -20.86
C SER A 154 4.54 23.39 -21.73
N PHE A 155 3.36 23.96 -21.43
CA PHE A 155 2.87 25.15 -22.11
C PHE A 155 3.67 26.39 -21.73
N GLU A 156 3.93 26.59 -20.43
CA GLU A 156 4.74 27.72 -19.95
C GLU A 156 6.18 27.64 -20.49
N SER A 157 6.77 26.45 -20.51
CA SER A 157 8.12 26.24 -21.07
C SER A 157 8.19 26.56 -22.55
N ARG A 158 7.14 26.22 -23.32
CA ARG A 158 7.06 26.56 -24.76
C ARG A 158 6.94 28.06 -24.97
N LEU A 159 6.09 28.73 -24.20
CA LEU A 159 5.95 30.19 -24.27
C LEU A 159 7.25 30.91 -23.89
N ALA A 160 7.97 30.43 -22.88
CA ALA A 160 9.28 30.96 -22.52
C ALA A 160 10.31 30.76 -23.64
N LEU A 161 10.32 29.59 -24.29
CA LEU A 161 11.22 29.32 -25.42
C LEU A 161 10.89 30.18 -26.65
N GLU A 162 9.60 30.39 -26.91
CA GLU A 162 9.12 31.24 -28.00
C GLU A 162 9.51 32.70 -27.74
N ALA A 163 9.32 33.21 -26.52
CA ALA A 163 9.74 34.56 -26.13
C ALA A 163 11.26 34.77 -26.31
N VAL A 164 12.08 33.78 -25.97
CA VAL A 164 13.54 33.83 -26.21
C VAL A 164 13.85 33.83 -27.71
N ARG A 165 13.17 33.00 -28.50
CA ARG A 165 13.35 32.97 -29.96
C ARG A 165 12.93 34.27 -30.63
N ASP A 166 11.87 34.91 -30.14
CA ASP A 166 11.40 36.18 -30.68
C ASP A 166 12.35 37.33 -30.32
N ALA A 167 12.87 37.36 -29.08
CA ALA A 167 13.93 38.30 -28.70
C ALA A 167 15.21 38.13 -29.55
N ASP A 168 15.59 36.89 -29.86
CA ASP A 168 16.71 36.58 -30.75
C ASP A 168 16.47 37.09 -32.18
N ARG A 169 15.24 36.94 -32.70
CA ARG A 169 14.85 37.45 -34.02
C ARG A 169 14.83 38.98 -34.06
N GLU A 170 14.33 39.64 -33.01
CA GLU A 170 14.31 41.09 -32.91
C GLU A 170 15.73 41.66 -32.85
N ALA A 171 16.62 41.05 -32.07
CA ALA A 171 18.01 41.45 -32.02
C ALA A 171 18.75 41.22 -33.35
N ALA A 172 18.42 40.16 -34.08
CA ALA A 172 18.95 39.94 -35.43
C ALA A 172 18.46 40.98 -36.45
N ARG A 173 17.33 41.66 -36.20
CA ARG A 173 16.78 42.73 -37.06
C ARG A 173 17.23 44.14 -36.67
N GLY A 174 17.77 44.33 -35.46
CA GLY A 174 18.21 45.64 -34.96
C GLY A 174 19.41 46.20 -35.74
N THR A 175 19.48 47.53 -35.86
CA THR A 175 20.47 48.26 -36.67
C THR A 175 21.91 48.20 -36.14
N ASP A 176 22.10 47.74 -34.90
CA ASP A 176 23.43 47.52 -34.32
C ASP A 176 23.42 46.28 -33.41
N PRO A 177 23.56 45.07 -33.98
CA PRO A 177 23.58 43.82 -33.21
C PRO A 177 24.79 43.74 -32.25
N LEU A 178 25.76 44.65 -32.37
CA LEU A 178 26.96 44.75 -31.54
C LEU A 178 26.81 45.75 -30.39
N ALA A 179 25.69 46.47 -30.31
CA ALA A 179 25.45 47.38 -29.20
C ALA A 179 25.40 46.58 -27.88
N LEU A 180 26.35 46.83 -26.99
CA LEU A 180 26.51 46.12 -25.70
C LEU A 180 25.19 46.03 -24.91
N LYS A 181 24.37 47.09 -24.97
CA LYS A 181 23.09 47.17 -24.25
C LYS A 181 22.06 46.15 -24.73
N THR A 182 21.97 45.89 -26.04
CA THR A 182 21.05 44.88 -26.60
C THR A 182 21.56 43.47 -26.30
N MET A 183 22.87 43.22 -26.41
CA MET A 183 23.45 41.93 -25.98
C MET A 183 23.21 41.63 -24.50
N TRP A 184 23.35 42.62 -23.63
CA TRP A 184 23.10 42.46 -22.19
C TRP A 184 21.64 42.13 -21.88
N ALA A 185 20.70 42.86 -22.49
CA ALA A 185 19.26 42.62 -22.31
C ALA A 185 18.87 41.20 -22.76
N ASN A 186 19.36 40.76 -23.93
CA ASN A 186 19.13 39.41 -24.43
C ASN A 186 19.73 38.34 -23.53
N ASN A 187 20.95 38.55 -23.04
CA ASN A 187 21.59 37.59 -22.14
C ASN A 187 20.79 37.46 -20.83
N ARG A 188 20.35 38.58 -20.24
CA ARG A 188 19.51 38.57 -19.04
C ARG A 188 18.21 37.80 -19.25
N GLN A 189 17.55 38.02 -20.39
CA GLN A 189 16.30 37.33 -20.73
C GLN A 189 16.51 35.82 -20.94
N ARG A 190 17.61 35.43 -21.60
CA ARG A 190 18.00 34.01 -21.72
C ARG A 190 18.24 33.40 -20.35
N LEU A 191 18.99 34.07 -19.48
CA LEU A 191 19.30 33.59 -18.13
C LEU A 191 18.02 33.33 -17.32
N GLU A 192 17.05 34.24 -17.39
CA GLU A 192 15.75 34.12 -16.70
C GLU A 192 14.93 32.94 -17.24
N ALA A 193 14.86 32.80 -18.57
CA ALA A 193 14.18 31.66 -19.19
C ALA A 193 14.83 30.32 -18.80
N TYR A 194 16.16 30.26 -18.77
CA TYR A 194 16.89 29.09 -18.30
C TYR A 194 16.68 28.82 -16.81
N HIS A 195 16.67 29.84 -15.97
CA HIS A 195 16.39 29.68 -14.54
C HIS A 195 15.00 29.06 -14.33
N THR A 196 14.01 29.53 -15.08
CA THR A 196 12.64 28.99 -15.05
C THR A 196 12.59 27.53 -15.49
N LEU A 197 13.28 27.18 -16.59
CA LEU A 197 13.38 25.78 -17.07
C LEU A 197 14.04 24.86 -16.04
N VAL A 198 15.14 25.30 -15.42
CA VAL A 198 15.90 24.48 -14.47
C VAL A 198 15.15 24.31 -13.15
N THR A 199 14.48 25.35 -12.66
CA THR A 199 13.63 25.25 -11.47
C THR A 199 12.41 24.37 -11.70
N ALA A 200 11.76 24.48 -12.87
CA ALA A 200 10.67 23.60 -13.28
C ALA A 200 11.12 22.14 -13.37
N TYR A 201 12.28 21.87 -13.98
CA TYR A 201 12.86 20.54 -14.08
C TYR A 201 13.22 19.94 -12.72
N ALA A 202 13.77 20.76 -11.81
CA ALA A 202 14.06 20.34 -10.44
C ALA A 202 12.78 20.01 -9.66
N ALA A 203 11.72 20.80 -9.84
CA ALA A 203 10.42 20.56 -9.23
C ALA A 203 9.78 19.26 -9.73
N SER A 204 9.77 19.03 -11.05
CA SER A 204 9.20 17.81 -11.64
C SER A 204 9.95 16.56 -11.20
N THR A 205 11.28 16.62 -11.15
CA THR A 205 12.11 15.47 -10.75
C THR A 205 11.83 15.07 -9.30
N ARG A 206 11.74 16.04 -8.38
CA ARG A 206 11.37 15.78 -6.98
C ARG A 206 10.00 15.13 -6.85
N ALA A 207 9.02 15.58 -7.65
CA ALA A 207 7.69 15.00 -7.65
C ALA A 207 7.74 13.53 -8.11
N THR A 208 8.42 13.24 -9.22
CA THR A 208 8.57 11.88 -9.74
C THR A 208 9.28 10.96 -8.75
N THR A 209 10.33 11.43 -8.06
CA THR A 209 11.00 10.66 -7.00
C THR A 209 10.05 10.33 -5.85
N ARG A 210 9.28 11.30 -5.36
CA ARG A 210 8.30 11.07 -4.29
C ARG A 210 7.23 10.06 -4.70
N ILE A 211 6.74 10.14 -5.94
CA ILE A 211 5.75 9.18 -6.48
C ILE A 211 6.36 7.79 -6.57
N ALA A 212 7.56 7.64 -7.12
CA ALA A 212 8.24 6.35 -7.23
C ALA A 212 8.46 5.71 -5.84
N LEU A 213 8.90 6.50 -4.85
CA LEU A 213 9.04 6.05 -3.47
C LEU A 213 7.70 5.64 -2.85
N ALA A 214 6.64 6.41 -3.09
CA ALA A 214 5.30 6.11 -2.59
C ALA A 214 4.75 4.81 -3.21
N VAL A 215 4.90 4.62 -4.52
CA VAL A 215 4.48 3.40 -5.23
C VAL A 215 5.25 2.19 -4.71
N GLY A 216 6.58 2.32 -4.55
CA GLY A 216 7.42 1.27 -3.97
C GLY A 216 7.00 0.90 -2.55
N LEU A 217 6.74 1.90 -1.70
CA LEU A 217 6.29 1.68 -0.33
C LEU A 217 4.93 0.97 -0.29
N ILE A 218 3.96 1.41 -1.09
CA ILE A 218 2.64 0.78 -1.19
C ILE A 218 2.79 -0.69 -1.61
N PHE A 219 3.63 -0.97 -2.61
CA PHE A 219 3.89 -2.33 -3.06
C PHE A 219 4.45 -3.22 -1.95
N VAL A 220 5.43 -2.74 -1.18
CA VAL A 220 6.01 -3.49 -0.05
C VAL A 220 4.98 -3.74 1.06
N ILE A 221 4.15 -2.75 1.38
CA ILE A 221 3.07 -2.90 2.36
C ILE A 221 2.07 -3.97 1.91
N LEU A 222 1.65 -3.94 0.64
CA LEU A 222 0.73 -4.93 0.08
C LEU A 222 1.34 -6.34 0.07
N ALA A 223 2.59 -6.48 -0.32
CA ALA A 223 3.30 -7.77 -0.30
C ALA A 223 3.46 -8.31 1.13
N GLY A 224 3.81 -7.46 2.10
CA GLY A 224 3.91 -7.84 3.50
C GLY A 224 2.57 -8.27 4.10
N LEU A 225 1.50 -7.53 3.78
CA LEU A 225 0.14 -7.88 4.21
C LEU A 225 -0.31 -9.22 3.60
N ALA A 226 -0.05 -9.42 2.31
CA ALA A 226 -0.35 -10.68 1.62
C ALA A 226 0.43 -11.86 2.22
N ALA A 227 1.69 -11.68 2.58
CA ALA A 227 2.49 -12.71 3.24
C ALA A 227 1.97 -13.04 4.66
N ALA A 228 1.46 -12.05 5.40
CA ALA A 228 0.96 -12.22 6.76
C ALA A 228 -0.37 -12.97 6.85
N ILE A 229 -1.23 -12.84 5.84
CA ILE A 229 -2.53 -13.51 5.76
C ILE A 229 -2.48 -14.84 4.98
N ALA A 230 -1.29 -15.24 4.54
CA ALA A 230 -1.11 -16.43 3.73
C ALA A 230 -1.42 -17.71 4.55
N PRO A 231 -2.27 -18.63 4.06
CA PRO A 231 -2.75 -19.77 4.84
C PRO A 231 -1.67 -20.83 5.07
N THR A 232 -0.60 -20.83 4.27
CA THR A 232 0.49 -21.79 4.39
C THR A 232 1.84 -21.08 4.52
N VAL A 233 2.78 -21.72 5.22
CA VAL A 233 4.16 -21.23 5.35
C VAL A 233 4.80 -21.10 3.97
N ALA A 234 4.56 -22.05 3.06
CA ALA A 234 5.07 -22.00 1.69
C ALA A 234 4.56 -20.76 0.93
N SER A 235 3.27 -20.43 1.03
CA SER A 235 2.71 -19.21 0.43
C SER A 235 3.25 -17.93 1.09
N SER A 236 3.48 -17.94 2.40
CA SER A 236 4.03 -16.78 3.12
C SER A 236 5.47 -16.50 2.70
N VAL A 237 6.31 -17.55 2.66
CA VAL A 237 7.72 -17.45 2.26
C VAL A 237 7.86 -17.00 0.80
N THR A 238 7.08 -17.58 -0.12
CA THR A 238 7.13 -17.19 -1.54
C THR A 238 6.66 -15.75 -1.74
N THR A 239 5.58 -15.32 -1.08
CA THR A 239 5.10 -13.93 -1.14
C THR A 239 6.12 -12.96 -0.53
N GLY A 240 6.74 -13.35 0.58
CA GLY A 240 7.83 -12.59 1.20
C GLY A 240 9.03 -12.44 0.27
N ALA A 241 9.46 -13.52 -0.40
CA ALA A 241 10.55 -13.48 -1.36
C ALA A 241 10.25 -12.55 -2.55
N VAL A 242 9.04 -12.60 -3.10
CA VAL A 242 8.59 -11.67 -4.17
C VAL A 242 8.60 -10.23 -3.66
N GLY A 243 8.13 -9.99 -2.43
CA GLY A 243 8.15 -8.68 -1.80
C GLY A 243 9.56 -8.11 -1.66
N VAL A 244 10.53 -8.92 -1.19
CA VAL A 244 11.93 -8.52 -1.05
C VAL A 244 12.57 -8.22 -2.40
N ILE A 245 12.35 -9.07 -3.41
CA ILE A 245 12.89 -8.87 -4.77
C ILE A 245 12.30 -7.60 -5.38
N GLY A 246 10.98 -7.38 -5.26
CA GLY A 246 10.32 -6.18 -5.79
C GLY A 246 10.78 -4.90 -5.08
N ALA A 247 10.98 -4.94 -3.76
CA ALA A 247 11.56 -3.84 -3.00
C ALA A 247 12.99 -3.51 -3.48
N GLY A 248 13.82 -4.54 -3.65
CA GLY A 248 15.20 -4.40 -4.15
C GLY A 248 15.25 -3.80 -5.55
N LEU A 249 14.41 -4.28 -6.47
CA LEU A 249 14.30 -3.73 -7.83
C LEU A 249 13.86 -2.26 -7.81
N THR A 250 12.88 -1.92 -6.97
CA THR A 250 12.40 -0.54 -6.86
C THR A 250 13.48 0.39 -6.30
N ALA A 251 14.22 -0.05 -5.28
CA ALA A 251 15.34 0.69 -4.72
C ALA A 251 16.46 0.89 -5.75
N TYR A 252 16.75 -0.14 -6.57
CA TYR A 252 17.72 -0.06 -7.65
C TYR A 252 17.32 0.98 -8.71
N ILE A 253 16.07 0.94 -9.19
CA ILE A 253 15.55 1.92 -10.16
C ILE A 253 15.60 3.34 -9.59
N ALA A 254 15.16 3.53 -8.34
CA ALA A 254 15.21 4.83 -7.68
C ALA A 254 16.65 5.37 -7.60
N THR A 255 17.62 4.52 -7.27
CA THR A 255 19.05 4.88 -7.22
C THR A 255 19.58 5.26 -8.60
N ALA A 256 19.22 4.50 -9.64
CA ALA A 256 19.63 4.80 -11.01
C ALA A 256 19.07 6.15 -11.49
N VAL A 257 17.80 6.43 -11.22
CA VAL A 257 17.15 7.70 -11.56
C VAL A 257 17.81 8.87 -10.82
N LEU A 258 18.11 8.71 -9.52
CA LEU A 258 18.80 9.74 -8.74
C LEU A 258 20.20 10.03 -9.28
N ARG A 259 20.98 8.98 -9.61
CA ARG A 259 22.31 9.15 -10.24
C ARG A 259 22.23 9.87 -11.58
N ASN A 260 21.24 9.53 -12.42
CA ASN A 260 21.04 10.20 -13.69
C ASN A 260 20.69 11.68 -13.50
N SER A 261 19.82 11.99 -12.52
CA SER A 261 19.46 13.35 -12.15
C SER A 261 20.65 14.18 -11.66
N GLU A 262 21.55 13.59 -10.88
CA GLU A 262 22.77 14.27 -10.41
C GLU A 262 23.71 14.64 -11.56
N SER A 263 23.85 13.75 -12.55
CA SER A 263 24.69 13.99 -13.73
C SER A 263 24.15 15.16 -14.55
N SER A 264 22.85 15.15 -14.87
CA SER A 264 22.22 16.26 -15.60
C SER A 264 22.29 17.58 -14.81
N SER A 265 22.15 17.54 -13.49
CA SER A 265 22.25 18.75 -12.66
C SER A 265 23.67 19.33 -12.67
N ARG A 266 24.70 18.48 -12.67
CA ARG A 266 26.10 18.93 -12.79
C ARG A 266 26.39 19.55 -14.15
N GLU A 267 25.88 18.95 -15.22
CA GLU A 267 26.03 19.49 -16.57
C GLU A 267 25.34 20.86 -16.70
N VAL A 268 24.10 20.97 -16.20
CA VAL A 268 23.37 22.24 -16.15
C VAL A 268 24.12 23.30 -15.31
N LEU A 269 24.66 22.92 -14.15
CA LEU A 269 25.47 23.84 -13.32
C LEU A 269 26.76 24.28 -14.03
N ALA A 270 27.40 23.40 -14.81
CA ALA A 270 28.55 23.76 -15.63
C ALA A 270 28.17 24.74 -16.74
N PHE A 271 26.99 24.63 -17.34
CA PHE A 271 26.51 25.62 -18.31
C PHE A 271 26.26 27.00 -17.66
N PHE A 272 25.88 27.07 -16.39
CA PHE A 272 25.67 28.34 -15.69
C PHE A 272 26.96 29.06 -15.26
N SER A 273 28.13 28.42 -15.27
CA SER A 273 29.39 29.14 -15.02
C SER A 273 29.80 30.01 -16.22
N HIS A 274 29.38 29.64 -17.43
CA HIS A 274 29.74 30.34 -18.67
C HIS A 274 29.25 31.80 -18.74
N PRO A 275 27.98 32.13 -18.39
CA PRO A 275 27.51 33.51 -18.34
C PRO A 275 28.26 34.38 -17.31
N LEU A 276 28.59 33.80 -16.15
CA LEU A 276 29.36 34.48 -15.11
C LEU A 276 30.76 34.84 -15.57
N GLU A 277 31.40 33.99 -16.36
CA GLU A 277 32.69 34.28 -16.98
C GLU A 277 32.56 35.43 -17.98
N LEU A 278 31.50 35.45 -18.80
CA LEU A 278 31.23 36.57 -19.70
C LEU A 278 30.98 37.88 -18.95
N GLU A 279 30.20 37.86 -17.85
CA GLU A 279 29.98 39.06 -17.02
C GLU A 279 31.29 39.59 -16.42
N ARG A 280 32.21 38.71 -16.01
CA ARG A 280 33.54 39.09 -15.52
C ARG A 280 34.39 39.73 -16.62
N VAL A 281 34.36 39.18 -17.82
CA VAL A 281 35.08 39.72 -18.99
C VAL A 281 34.55 41.11 -19.36
N LEU A 282 33.22 41.27 -19.45
CA LEU A 282 32.60 42.56 -19.76
C LEU A 282 32.87 43.61 -18.67
N SER A 283 32.88 43.18 -17.40
CA SER A 283 33.24 44.06 -16.29
C SER A 283 34.70 44.49 -16.37
N ALA A 284 35.61 43.56 -16.72
CA ALA A 284 37.02 43.86 -16.92
C ALA A 284 37.26 44.80 -18.10
N GLU A 285 36.55 44.61 -19.22
CA GLU A 285 36.59 45.51 -20.38
C GLU A 285 36.15 46.93 -19.99
N ARG A 286 35.06 47.06 -19.22
CA ARG A 286 34.56 48.36 -18.77
C ARG A 286 35.51 49.10 -17.82
N ILE A 287 36.23 48.35 -16.98
CA ILE A 287 37.30 48.90 -16.14
C ILE A 287 38.48 49.33 -17.03
N ALA A 288 38.83 48.52 -18.03
CA ALA A 288 39.91 48.84 -18.96
C ALA A 288 39.62 50.13 -19.75
N ASP A 289 38.37 50.37 -20.14
CA ASP A 289 37.97 51.59 -20.85
C ASP A 289 38.01 52.87 -20.01
N GLN A 290 38.15 52.76 -18.68
CA GLN A 290 38.35 53.91 -17.79
C GLN A 290 39.83 54.25 -17.57
N LEU A 291 40.76 53.42 -18.05
CA LEU A 291 42.20 53.63 -17.94
C LEU A 291 42.71 54.59 -19.04
N GLY A 292 43.88 55.18 -18.81
CA GLY A 292 44.55 56.00 -19.83
C GLY A 292 44.92 55.18 -21.07
N GLU A 293 45.03 55.83 -22.23
CA GLU A 293 45.24 55.18 -23.54
C GLU A 293 46.46 54.24 -23.57
N ALA A 294 47.53 54.57 -22.84
CA ALA A 294 48.72 53.73 -22.69
C ALA A 294 48.49 52.46 -21.85
N GLU A 295 47.60 52.52 -20.85
CA GLU A 295 47.29 51.41 -19.95
C GLU A 295 46.21 50.48 -20.51
N GLN A 296 45.32 51.02 -21.34
CA GLN A 296 44.23 50.30 -22.01
C GLN A 296 44.73 49.09 -22.81
N ALA A 297 45.78 49.28 -23.61
CA ALA A 297 46.36 48.20 -24.43
C ALA A 297 46.89 47.05 -23.56
N THR A 298 47.51 47.38 -22.43
CA THR A 298 48.05 46.41 -21.47
C THR A 298 46.92 45.67 -20.75
N ALA A 299 45.87 46.38 -20.32
CA ALA A 299 44.70 45.81 -19.68
C ALA A 299 43.95 44.83 -20.60
N ARG A 300 43.70 45.22 -21.86
CA ARG A 300 43.05 44.33 -22.85
C ARG A 300 43.86 43.06 -23.11
N LEU A 301 45.19 43.17 -23.20
CA LEU A 301 46.06 42.01 -23.37
C LEU A 301 46.04 41.07 -22.16
N LEU A 302 45.91 41.60 -20.94
CA LEU A 302 45.71 40.80 -19.72
C LEU A 302 44.36 40.08 -19.72
N ILE A 303 43.28 40.74 -20.13
CA ILE A 303 41.94 40.14 -20.24
C ILE A 303 41.96 38.97 -21.24
N ILE A 304 42.56 39.16 -22.42
CA ILE A 304 42.70 38.11 -23.44
C ILE A 304 43.53 36.94 -22.91
N LYS A 305 44.67 37.21 -22.24
CA LYS A 305 45.48 36.16 -21.62
C LYS A 305 44.71 35.38 -20.55
N ALA A 306 43.93 36.07 -19.73
CA ALA A 306 43.10 35.44 -18.69
C ALA A 306 42.02 34.54 -19.30
N LEU A 307 41.33 35.00 -20.36
CA LEU A 307 40.35 34.22 -21.11
C LEU A 307 40.96 32.93 -21.69
N VAL A 308 42.08 33.05 -22.43
CA VAL A 308 42.75 31.90 -23.05
C VAL A 308 43.26 30.91 -22.01
N ALA A 309 43.80 31.39 -20.88
CA ALA A 309 44.23 30.54 -19.78
C ALA A 309 43.06 29.78 -19.14
N GLN A 310 41.88 30.41 -19.02
CA GLN A 310 40.67 29.78 -18.48
C GLN A 310 40.13 28.69 -19.42
N THR A 311 40.15 28.93 -20.74
CA THR A 311 39.71 27.93 -21.72
C THR A 311 40.64 26.71 -21.74
N SER A 312 41.93 26.93 -21.49
CA SER A 312 42.95 25.86 -21.48
C SER A 312 42.97 25.05 -20.16
N GLY A 313 42.56 25.66 -19.05
CA GLY A 313 42.49 25.01 -17.73
C GLY A 313 41.13 24.40 -17.38
N GLY A 314 40.06 24.79 -18.10
CA GLY A 314 38.68 24.38 -17.85
C GLY A 314 38.25 23.04 -18.49
N GLN A 315 39.16 22.33 -19.16
CA GLN A 315 38.89 20.98 -19.65
C GLN A 315 38.80 20.06 -18.42
N ALA A 316 37.57 19.93 -17.90
CA ALA A 316 37.24 19.10 -16.76
C ALA A 316 37.94 17.74 -16.91
N PRO A 317 38.52 17.19 -15.82
CA PRO A 317 39.20 15.91 -15.88
C PRO A 317 38.24 14.92 -16.54
N THR A 318 38.59 14.49 -17.75
CA THR A 318 37.91 13.44 -18.49
C THR A 318 37.62 12.34 -17.49
N ALA A 319 36.34 12.15 -17.18
CA ALA A 319 35.91 11.14 -16.25
C ALA A 319 36.50 9.83 -16.75
N GLU A 320 37.51 9.36 -16.02
CA GLU A 320 38.18 8.11 -16.29
C GLU A 320 37.09 7.05 -16.44
N PRO A 321 37.02 6.34 -17.59
CA PRO A 321 35.96 5.40 -17.83
C PRO A 321 36.01 4.35 -16.73
N ARG A 322 35.05 4.44 -15.79
CA ARG A 322 34.90 3.45 -14.72
C ARG A 322 34.53 2.14 -15.40
N THR A 323 35.53 1.30 -15.60
CA THR A 323 35.35 -0.10 -15.93
C THR A 323 34.35 -0.67 -14.92
N PRO A 324 33.20 -1.20 -15.36
CA PRO A 324 32.26 -1.82 -14.44
C PRO A 324 32.98 -2.99 -13.77
N ALA A 325 33.25 -2.86 -12.47
CA ALA A 325 33.71 -3.97 -11.66
C ALA A 325 32.64 -5.05 -11.73
N GLY A 326 33.01 -6.20 -12.29
CA GLY A 326 32.14 -7.34 -12.46
C GLY A 326 31.57 -7.82 -11.13
N SER A 327 30.28 -8.14 -11.16
CA SER A 327 29.60 -9.04 -10.24
C SER A 327 28.58 -9.84 -11.02
#